data_AF-E8KEL3-F1
#
_entry.id   AF-E8KEL3-F1
#
_cell.length_a   1.000
_cell.length_b   1.000
_cell.length_c   1.000
_cell.angle_alpha   90.00
_cell.angle_beta   90.00
_cell.angle_gamma   90.00
#
_symmetry.space_group_name_H-M   'P 1'
#
loop_
_entity.id
_entity.type
_entity.pdbx_description
1 polymer ?
#
loop_
_entity_poly.entity_id
_entity_poly.type
_entity_poly.pdbx_seq_one_letter_code
_entity_poly.pdbx_strand_id
1 'polypeptide(L)' 'MGFDWLFEGQNASRLAQGLWLTAQISFISVGFSLVFGTLFGLLMRANNVFVRAVCHFYLETIRIVPILVWLFTLYFGLST' A
#
# COMPACT_ATOMS: atom_id res chain seq x y z
N MET A 1 27.72 2.00 25.18
CA MET A 1 28.22 3.00 24.21
C MET A 1 27.70 2.65 22.82
N GLY A 2 26.40 2.73 22.59
CA GLY A 2 25.82 2.21 21.33
C GLY A 2 24.37 2.57 21.10
N PHE A 3 23.64 2.91 22.16
CA PHE A 3 22.29 3.49 22.11
C PHE A 3 22.27 4.98 22.46
N ASP A 4 23.42 5.55 22.79
CA ASP A 4 23.53 6.96 23.20
C ASP A 4 23.01 7.88 22.09
N TRP A 5 23.28 7.55 20.81
CA TRP A 5 22.79 8.26 19.63
C TRP A 5 21.26 8.31 19.48
N LEU A 6 20.52 7.37 20.07
CA LEU A 6 19.04 7.40 20.05
C LEU A 6 18.50 8.53 20.92
N PHE A 7 19.12 8.71 22.08
CA PHE A 7 18.74 9.71 23.08
C PHE A 7 19.50 11.03 22.91
N GLU A 8 20.47 11.05 22.00
CA GLU A 8 21.21 12.25 21.61
C GLU A 8 20.34 13.13 20.71
N GLY A 9 20.09 14.37 21.15
CA GLY A 9 19.28 15.34 20.41
C GLY A 9 17.81 14.93 20.28
N GLN A 10 17.29 14.90 19.05
CA GLN A 10 15.87 14.64 18.74
C GLN A 10 15.67 13.34 17.94
N ASN A 11 16.64 12.43 17.95
CA ASN A 11 16.59 11.23 17.10
C ASN A 11 15.43 10.30 17.50
N ALA A 12 15.27 10.03 18.80
CA ALA A 12 14.15 9.25 19.31
C ALA A 12 12.77 9.83 18.93
N SER A 13 12.59 11.15 19.02
CA SER A 13 11.32 11.78 18.68
C SER A 13 11.03 11.76 17.18
N ARG A 14 12.05 11.97 16.32
CA ARG A 14 11.93 11.86 14.86
C ARG A 14 11.58 10.44 14.42
N LEU A 15 12.21 9.43 15.04
CA LEU A 15 11.90 8.02 14.77
C LEU A 15 10.47 7.69 15.22
N ALA A 16 10.05 8.13 16.40
CA ALA A 16 8.68 7.95 16.89
C ALA A 16 7.64 8.62 15.97
N GLN A 17 7.94 9.81 15.46
CA GLN A 17 7.09 10.50 14.48
C GLN A 17 7.01 9.74 13.14
N GLY A 18 8.13 9.26 12.62
CA GLY A 18 8.15 8.46 11.39
C GLY A 18 7.40 7.14 11.55
N LEU A 19 7.52 6.51 12.71
CA LEU A 19 6.77 5.30 13.06
C LEU A 19 5.27 5.59 13.14
N TRP A 20 4.87 6.68 13.78
CA TRP A 20 3.47 7.10 13.85
C TRP A 20 2.87 7.36 12.47
N LEU A 21 3.61 8.06 11.59
CA LEU A 21 3.18 8.32 10.22
C LEU A 21 3.01 7.00 9.44
N THR A 22 3.97 6.09 9.55
CA THR A 22 3.91 4.77 8.88
C THR A 22 2.73 3.94 9.39
N ALA A 23 2.49 3.95 10.70
CA ALA A 23 1.34 3.28 11.31
C ALA A 23 0.02 3.85 10.78
N GLN A 24 -0.09 5.17 10.68
CA GLN A 24 -1.30 5.83 10.16
C GLN A 24 -1.56 5.46 8.69
N ILE A 25 -0.53 5.55 7.83
CA ILE A 25 -0.66 5.22 6.40
C ILE A 25 -1.00 3.74 6.21
N SER A 26 -0.30 2.84 6.92
CA SER A 26 -0.55 1.40 6.82
C SER A 26 -1.96 1.02 7.27
N PHE A 27 -2.46 1.61 8.36
CA PHE A 27 -3.80 1.32 8.86
C PHE A 27 -4.89 1.70 7.85
N ILE A 28 -4.79 2.90 7.27
CA ILE A 28 -5.72 3.38 6.24
C ILE A 28 -5.62 2.50 4.99
N SER A 29 -4.41 2.22 4.51
CA SER A 29 -4.15 1.40 3.32
C SER A 29 -4.69 -0.03 3.47
N VAL A 30 -4.50 -0.65 4.64
CA VAL A 30 -5.01 -2.00 4.93
C VAL A 30 -6.53 -1.99 4.98
N GLY A 31 -7.15 -0.98 5.58
CA GLY A 31 -8.60 -0.82 5.59
C GLY A 31 -9.20 -0.81 4.18
N PHE A 32 -8.65 0.02 3.28
CA PHE A 32 -9.06 0.01 1.88
C PHE A 32 -8.76 -1.31 1.18
N SER A 33 -7.58 -1.90 1.41
CA SER A 33 -7.18 -3.17 0.79
C SER A 33 -8.13 -4.32 1.16
N LEU A 34 -8.64 -4.34 2.39
CA LEU A 34 -9.62 -5.32 2.82
C LEU A 34 -10.96 -5.13 2.11
N VAL A 35 -11.47 -3.89 2.04
CA VAL A 35 -12.75 -3.59 1.38
C VAL A 35 -12.67 -3.93 -0.11
N PHE A 36 -11.66 -3.41 -0.82
CA PHE A 36 -11.51 -3.67 -2.26
C PHE A 36 -11.14 -5.13 -2.52
N GLY A 37 -10.21 -5.70 -1.75
CA GLY A 37 -9.78 -7.09 -1.92
C GLY A 37 -10.93 -8.09 -1.72
N THR A 38 -11.78 -7.88 -0.71
CA THR A 38 -12.96 -8.73 -0.49
C THR A 38 -14.02 -8.52 -1.58
N LEU A 39 -14.26 -7.28 -2.01
CA LEU A 39 -15.20 -6.97 -3.09
C LEU A 39 -14.80 -7.63 -4.40
N PHE A 40 -13.54 -7.48 -4.83
CA PHE A 40 -13.01 -8.12 -6.03
C PHE A 40 -12.97 -9.64 -5.88
N GLY A 41 -12.62 -10.16 -4.71
CA GLY A 41 -12.68 -11.59 -4.42
C GLY A 41 -14.09 -12.18 -4.55
N LEU A 42 -15.11 -11.44 -4.11
CA LEU A 42 -16.51 -11.85 -4.28
C LEU A 42 -16.96 -11.75 -5.74
N LEU A 43 -16.57 -10.69 -6.45
CA LEU A 43 -16.87 -10.51 -7.88
C LEU A 43 -16.27 -11.62 -8.74
N MET A 44 -15.13 -12.21 -8.37
CA MET A 44 -14.56 -13.37 -9.06
C MET A 44 -15.43 -14.63 -8.97
N ARG A 45 -16.35 -14.71 -8.00
CA ARG A 45 -17.32 -15.81 -7.87
C ARG A 45 -18.57 -15.61 -8.74
N ALA A 46 -18.76 -14.43 -9.33
CA ALA A 46 -19.87 -14.18 -10.22
C ALA A 46 -19.76 -15.05 -11.49
N ASN A 47 -20.89 -15.54 -11.99
CA ASN A 47 -20.95 -16.44 -13.15
C ASN A 47 -20.60 -15.75 -14.48
N ASN A 48 -20.44 -14.42 -14.46
CA ASN A 48 -20.12 -13.63 -15.65
C ASN A 48 -18.62 -13.68 -15.96
N VAL A 49 -18.27 -14.35 -17.06
CA VAL A 49 -16.89 -14.51 -17.56
C VAL A 49 -16.21 -13.16 -17.76
N PHE A 50 -16.94 -12.11 -18.18
CA PHE A 50 -16.37 -10.79 -18.41
C PHE A 50 -15.92 -10.11 -17.10
N VAL A 51 -16.78 -10.13 -16.08
CA VAL A 51 -16.47 -9.56 -14.76
C VAL A 51 -15.28 -10.29 -14.13
N ARG A 52 -15.26 -11.62 -14.26
CA ARG A 52 -14.15 -12.45 -13.79
C ARG A 52 -12.85 -12.13 -14.52
N ALA A 53 -12.87 -11.97 -15.84
CA ALA A 53 -11.70 -11.64 -16.64
C ALA A 53 -11.12 -10.26 -16.27
N VAL A 54 -11.98 -9.24 -16.12
CA VAL A 54 -11.54 -7.89 -15.71
C VAL A 54 -10.94 -7.90 -14.31
N CYS A 55 -11.58 -8.58 -13.35
CA CYS A 55 -11.04 -8.70 -11.98
C CYS A 55 -9.70 -9.44 -11.97
N HIS A 56 -9.57 -10.52 -12.76
CA HIS A 56 -8.33 -11.27 -12.86
C HIS A 56 -7.20 -10.40 -13.43
N PHE A 57 -7.47 -9.70 -14.54
CA PHE A 57 -6.51 -8.80 -15.17
C PHE A 57 -6.04 -7.70 -14.21
N TYR A 58 -6.96 -7.05 -13.51
CA TYR A 58 -6.64 -6.02 -12.52
C TYR A 58 -5.74 -6.57 -11.39
N LEU A 59 -6.12 -7.70 -10.78
CA LEU A 59 -5.36 -8.31 -9.69
C LEU A 59 -4.01 -8.87 -10.14
N GLU A 60 -3.92 -9.45 -11.33
CA GLU A 60 -2.65 -9.87 -11.93
C GLU A 60 -1.73 -8.68 -12.17
N THR A 61 -2.24 -7.60 -12.74
CA THR A 61 -1.41 -6.41 -13.04
C THR A 61 -0.81 -5.83 -11.76
N ILE A 62 -1.60 -5.72 -10.69
CA ILE A 62 -1.10 -5.22 -9.39
C ILE A 62 -0.05 -6.15 -8.78
N ARG A 63 -0.14 -7.48 -9.00
CA ARG A 63 0.80 -8.45 -8.44
C ARG A 63 2.09 -8.59 -9.26
N ILE A 64 1.99 -8.48 -10.58
CA ILE A 64 3.12 -8.64 -11.51
C ILE A 64 3.99 -7.38 -11.51
N VAL A 65 3.36 -6.21 -11.51
CA VAL A 65 4.09 -4.93 -11.50
C VAL A 65 4.60 -4.63 -10.09
N PRO A 66 5.90 -4.38 -9.89
CA PRO A 66 6.44 -4.04 -8.58
C PRO A 66 5.76 -2.80 -7.99
N ILE A 67 5.50 -2.80 -6.68
CA ILE A 67 4.87 -1.67 -5.99
C ILE A 67 5.65 -0.36 -6.16
N LEU A 68 6.98 -0.44 -6.29
CA LEU A 68 7.84 0.70 -6.55
C LEU A 68 7.53 1.36 -7.89
N VAL A 69 7.19 0.59 -8.93
CA VAL A 69 6.83 1.13 -10.26
C VAL A 69 5.50 1.87 -10.18
N TRP A 70 4.52 1.32 -9.46
CA TRP A 70 3.25 2.00 -9.20
C TRP A 70 3.45 3.29 -8.42
N LEU A 71 4.25 3.25 -7.34
CA LEU A 71 4.55 4.42 -6.53
C LEU A 71 5.25 5.49 -7.35
N PHE A 72 6.27 5.11 -8.14
CA PHE A 72 6.98 6.04 -9.02
C PHE A 72 6.05 6.66 -10.07
N THR A 73 5.23 5.84 -10.74
CA THR A 73 4.30 6.32 -11.79
C THR A 73 3.26 7.26 -11.21
N LEU A 74 2.68 6.95 -10.06
CA LEU A 74 1.70 7.83 -9.42
C LEU A 74 2.36 9.11 -8.90
N TYR A 75 3.56 9.03 -8.33
CA TYR A 75 4.24 10.20 -7.78
C TYR A 75 4.77 11.15 -8.86
N PHE A 76 5.46 10.63 -9.88
CA PHE A 76 6.07 11.44 -10.94
C PHE A 76 5.18 11.63 -12.17
N GLY A 77 4.30 10.66 -12.47
CA GLY A 77 3.41 10.72 -13.63
C GLY A 77 2.17 11.58 -13.41
N LEU A 78 1.71 11.76 -12.16
CA LEU A 78 0.62 12.68 -11.84
C LEU A 78 1.11 14.11 -11.54
N SER A 79 2.42 14.33 -11.43
CA SER A 79 3.00 15.65 -11.10
C SER A 79 3.30 16.53 -12.32
N THR A 80 2.57 16.34 -13.43
CA THR A 80 2.50 17.30 -14.54
C THR A 80 1.57 18.44 -14.19
#